data_AF-Q5C809-F1
#
_entry.id   AF-Q5C809-F1
#
_cell.length_a   1.000
_cell.length_b   1.000
_cell.length_c   1.000
_cell.angle_alpha   90.00
_cell.angle_beta   90.00
_cell.angle_gamma   90.00
#
_symmetry.space_group_name_H-M   'P 1'
#
loop_
_entity.id
_entity.type
_entity.pdbx_description
1 polymer ?
#
loop_
_entity_poly.entity_id
_entity_poly.type
_entity_poly.pdbx_seq_one_letter_code
_entity_poly.pdbx_strand_id
1 'polypeptide(L)'
;EFLEFMKITVANQPRLARLGGHPGTRSLVRAYLSLRLPSENITNVSAFNDFYQLSEQNGWEFDDGLVDGVPVWPMLFYCLRTGDTQVTLEVARDALNNLGSFVPMLEDYVKHNRRLRTHNQARIRQTCKQVAKSTRDPYKRLMYSILGQCDLNENYSDIVSNIDDFLWIKISQVVAQEPTESVVSSKNSVEDTLTLGQLQTLLYETYGEVHFDAWSQPLVFFKILCLTQQYEAAIGFLARFEQLRCHAVHIALVLKDLHLLLLPNWLHSPLVIRNE
;
A
#
# COMPACT_ATOMS: atom_id res chain seq x y z
N GLU A 1 9.09 8.68 0.10
CA GLU A 1 9.52 8.10 1.40
C GLU A 1 10.09 6.70 1.24
N PHE A 2 9.28 5.68 0.93
CA PHE A 2 9.76 4.28 0.85
C PHE A 2 10.95 4.05 -0.10
N LEU A 3 10.96 4.70 -1.28
CA LEU A 3 12.10 4.59 -2.21
C LEU A 3 13.41 5.10 -1.59
N GLU A 4 13.37 6.18 -0.80
CA GLU A 4 14.56 6.69 -0.12
C GLU A 4 15.00 5.76 1.02
N PHE A 5 14.04 5.25 1.81
CA PHE A 5 14.31 4.22 2.80
C PHE A 5 15.00 2.99 2.18
N MET A 6 14.54 2.55 1.00
CA MET A 6 15.13 1.43 0.28
C MET A 6 16.57 1.73 -0.16
N LYS A 7 16.82 2.92 -0.74
CA LYS A 7 18.19 3.35 -1.11
C LYS A 7 19.13 3.35 0.08
N ILE A 8 18.70 3.90 1.21
CA ILE A 8 19.49 3.95 2.45
C ILE A 8 19.76 2.53 2.97
N THR A 9 18.74 1.67 2.99
CA THR A 9 18.87 0.28 3.47
C THR A 9 19.87 -0.52 2.65
N VAL A 10 19.78 -0.44 1.32
CA VAL A 10 20.72 -1.10 0.40
C VAL A 10 22.14 -0.53 0.54
N ALA A 11 22.27 0.80 0.67
CA ALA A 11 23.56 1.45 0.85
C ALA A 11 24.24 1.08 2.18
N ASN A 12 23.47 0.80 3.23
CA ASN A 12 23.99 0.38 4.54
C ASN A 12 24.55 -1.05 4.55
N GLN A 13 24.13 -1.92 3.62
CA GLN A 13 24.53 -3.33 3.56
C GLN A 13 24.96 -3.76 2.14
N PRO A 14 25.97 -3.11 1.53
CA PRO A 14 26.26 -3.27 0.10
C PRO A 14 26.74 -4.68 -0.28
N ARG A 15 27.47 -5.35 0.62
CA ARG A 15 27.99 -6.71 0.41
C ARG A 15 26.88 -7.75 0.31
N LEU A 16 25.85 -7.63 1.14
CA LEU A 16 24.71 -8.54 1.17
C LEU A 16 23.70 -8.19 0.06
N ALA A 17 23.47 -6.90 -0.18
CA ALA A 17 22.48 -6.42 -1.15
C ALA A 17 22.87 -6.76 -2.60
N ARG A 18 24.17 -6.88 -2.90
CA ARG A 18 24.69 -7.28 -4.22
C ARG A 18 24.03 -6.51 -5.37
N LEU A 19 23.90 -5.18 -5.23
CA LEU A 19 23.18 -4.30 -6.17
C LEU A 19 23.63 -4.47 -7.63
N GLY A 20 24.94 -4.69 -7.83
CA GLY A 20 25.53 -4.80 -9.16
C GLY A 20 25.76 -3.43 -9.81
N GLY A 21 26.00 -3.42 -11.12
CA GLY A 21 26.38 -2.22 -11.88
C GLY A 21 25.24 -1.53 -12.65
N HIS A 22 24.02 -2.06 -12.61
CA HIS A 22 22.88 -1.48 -13.35
C HIS A 22 22.10 -0.52 -12.45
N PRO A 23 22.10 0.79 -12.71
CA PRO A 23 21.29 1.74 -11.96
C PRO A 23 19.81 1.59 -12.36
N GLY A 24 18.91 1.61 -11.37
CA GLY A 24 17.47 1.61 -11.62
C GLY A 24 16.65 1.01 -10.50
N THR A 25 15.34 1.25 -10.53
CA THR A 25 14.39 0.74 -9.54
C THR A 25 14.40 -0.78 -9.47
N ARG A 26 14.45 -1.46 -10.62
CA ARG A 26 14.48 -2.93 -10.71
C ARG A 26 15.66 -3.52 -9.94
N SER A 27 16.87 -3.04 -10.22
CA SER A 27 18.08 -3.51 -9.56
C SER A 27 18.09 -3.17 -8.07
N LEU A 28 17.57 -1.99 -7.69
CA LEU A 28 17.43 -1.59 -6.29
C LEU A 28 16.45 -2.48 -5.51
N VAL A 29 15.28 -2.77 -6.09
CA VAL A 29 14.27 -3.65 -5.46
C VAL A 29 14.82 -5.07 -5.31
N ARG A 30 15.47 -5.61 -6.34
CA ARG A 30 16.14 -6.91 -6.27
C ARG A 30 17.15 -6.94 -5.12
N ALA A 31 18.00 -5.92 -5.01
CA ALA A 31 19.00 -5.82 -3.97
C ALA A 31 18.39 -5.73 -2.56
N TYR A 32 17.31 -4.96 -2.42
CA TYR A 32 16.54 -4.87 -1.18
C TYR A 32 15.89 -6.19 -0.80
N LEU A 33 15.34 -6.92 -1.77
CA LEU A 33 14.78 -8.26 -1.57
C LEU A 33 15.82 -9.27 -1.12
N SER A 34 17.04 -9.21 -1.65
CA SER A 34 18.14 -10.08 -1.19
C SER A 34 18.53 -9.86 0.28
N LEU A 35 18.29 -8.66 0.82
CA LEU A 35 18.46 -8.38 2.26
C LEU A 35 17.29 -8.89 3.11
N ARG A 36 16.07 -8.77 2.60
CA ARG A 36 14.82 -9.14 3.29
C ARG A 36 14.53 -10.63 3.26
N LEU A 37 14.98 -11.33 2.22
CA LEU A 37 14.80 -12.76 1.98
C LEU A 37 16.20 -13.39 1.88
N PRO A 38 16.90 -13.61 3.03
CA PRO A 38 18.29 -14.04 3.01
C PRO A 38 18.44 -15.35 2.24
N SER A 39 19.11 -15.29 1.10
CA SER A 39 19.44 -16.47 0.27
C SER A 39 20.73 -17.11 0.77
N GLU A 40 20.82 -17.40 2.07
CA GLU A 40 21.99 -18.11 2.61
C GLU A 40 21.93 -19.58 2.15
N ASN A 41 22.57 -19.82 1.00
CA ASN A 41 23.08 -21.07 0.42
C ASN A 41 22.73 -21.34 -1.06
N ILE A 42 22.50 -20.32 -1.89
CA ILE A 42 22.43 -20.52 -3.36
C ILE A 42 23.83 -20.31 -3.98
N THR A 43 24.77 -21.20 -3.67
CA THR A 43 26.04 -21.32 -4.43
C THR A 43 26.03 -22.44 -5.45
N ASN A 44 24.99 -23.29 -5.48
CA ASN A 44 24.82 -24.33 -6.50
C ASN A 44 23.45 -24.17 -7.17
N VAL A 45 23.47 -23.70 -8.41
CA VAL A 45 22.29 -23.68 -9.29
C VAL A 45 21.97 -25.12 -9.67
N SER A 46 21.13 -25.78 -8.87
CA SER A 46 20.27 -26.89 -9.32
C SER A 46 19.33 -27.34 -8.21
N ALA A 47 18.30 -26.55 -7.87
CA ALA A 47 16.97 -27.04 -7.54
C ALA A 47 16.11 -25.89 -7.00
N PHE A 48 14.88 -25.83 -7.49
CA PHE A 48 13.75 -25.14 -6.88
C PHE A 48 13.57 -25.44 -5.36
N ASN A 49 14.19 -26.50 -4.84
CA ASN A 49 13.98 -27.02 -3.47
C ASN A 49 14.60 -26.18 -2.34
N ASP A 50 15.71 -25.47 -2.56
CA ASP A 50 16.37 -24.73 -1.47
C ASP A 50 15.68 -23.39 -1.17
N PHE A 51 14.88 -22.90 -2.12
CA PHE A 51 14.04 -21.72 -1.97
C PHE A 51 12.84 -21.98 -1.03
N TYR A 52 12.30 -23.20 -1.02
CA TYR A 52 11.19 -23.61 -0.14
C TYR A 52 11.62 -23.71 1.35
N GLN A 53 12.89 -24.01 1.66
CA GLN A 53 13.33 -24.18 3.06
C GLN A 53 13.40 -22.87 3.85
N LEU A 54 13.69 -21.73 3.21
CA LEU A 54 13.66 -20.42 3.85
C LEU A 54 12.24 -19.84 3.92
N SER A 55 11.40 -20.21 2.95
CA SER A 55 9.98 -19.86 2.92
C SER A 55 9.23 -20.54 4.08
N GLU A 56 9.62 -21.77 4.47
CA GLU A 56 9.11 -22.49 5.64
C GLU A 56 9.36 -21.79 6.99
N GLN A 57 10.47 -21.06 7.17
CA GLN A 57 10.75 -20.38 8.45
C GLN A 57 9.80 -19.20 8.75
N ASN A 58 9.31 -18.53 7.69
CA ASN A 58 8.25 -17.52 7.79
C ASN A 58 6.87 -18.08 7.39
N GLY A 59 6.77 -19.38 7.06
CA GLY A 59 5.56 -20.04 6.57
C GLY A 59 5.05 -19.55 5.20
N TRP A 60 5.85 -18.81 4.44
CA TRP A 60 5.47 -18.30 3.12
C TRP A 60 5.71 -19.37 2.05
N GLU A 61 4.87 -19.40 1.03
CA GLU A 61 5.05 -20.22 -0.16
C GLU A 61 4.88 -19.29 -1.35
N PHE A 62 5.90 -19.15 -2.20
CA PHE A 62 5.83 -18.21 -3.31
C PHE A 62 5.47 -18.95 -4.60
N ASP A 63 4.50 -18.38 -5.32
CA ASP A 63 4.00 -18.94 -6.57
C ASP A 63 4.75 -18.36 -7.79
N ASP A 64 4.54 -18.98 -8.95
CA ASP A 64 4.85 -18.43 -10.28
C ASP A 64 6.34 -18.14 -10.56
N GLY A 65 7.22 -18.66 -9.69
CA GLY A 65 8.66 -18.76 -9.91
C GLY A 65 9.45 -17.48 -9.61
N LEU A 66 10.62 -17.38 -10.25
CA LEU A 66 11.62 -16.34 -9.99
C LEU A 66 11.79 -15.41 -11.19
N VAL A 67 12.08 -14.14 -10.91
CA VAL A 67 12.54 -13.13 -11.86
C VAL A 67 13.79 -12.48 -11.29
N ASP A 68 14.86 -12.34 -12.09
CA ASP A 68 16.17 -11.86 -11.64
C ASP A 68 16.73 -12.58 -10.40
N GLY A 69 16.39 -13.86 -10.23
CA GLY A 69 16.82 -14.70 -9.10
C GLY A 69 16.08 -14.41 -7.78
N VAL A 70 15.02 -13.61 -7.78
CA VAL A 70 14.15 -13.35 -6.63
C VAL A 70 12.69 -13.68 -6.95
N PRO A 71 11.81 -13.88 -5.96
CA PRO A 71 10.44 -14.32 -6.21
C PRO A 71 9.63 -13.24 -6.90
N VAL A 72 8.82 -13.63 -7.89
CA VAL A 72 8.16 -12.68 -8.79
C VAL A 72 7.17 -11.78 -8.06
N TRP A 73 6.39 -12.30 -7.11
CA TRP A 73 5.36 -11.51 -6.41
C TRP A 73 5.94 -10.44 -5.47
N PRO A 74 6.91 -10.73 -4.60
CA PRO A 74 7.66 -9.70 -3.87
C PRO A 74 8.31 -8.67 -4.79
N MET A 75 8.90 -9.09 -5.91
CA MET A 75 9.52 -8.19 -6.88
C MET A 75 8.49 -7.19 -7.43
N LEU A 76 7.34 -7.69 -7.88
CA LEU A 76 6.24 -6.87 -8.39
C LEU A 76 5.70 -5.91 -7.33
N PHE A 77 5.46 -6.40 -6.11
CA PHE A 77 4.96 -5.60 -5.00
C PHE A 77 5.89 -4.44 -4.67
N TYR A 78 7.18 -4.71 -4.46
CA TYR A 78 8.11 -3.65 -4.08
C TYR A 78 8.39 -2.67 -5.23
N CYS A 79 8.40 -3.12 -6.49
CA CYS A 79 8.42 -2.21 -7.64
C CYS A 79 7.20 -1.28 -7.62
N LEU A 80 6.00 -1.83 -7.44
CA LEU A 80 4.76 -1.04 -7.35
C LEU A 80 4.78 -0.07 -6.14
N ARG A 81 5.29 -0.52 -4.99
CA ARG A 81 5.41 0.24 -3.74
C ARG A 81 6.36 1.43 -3.86
N THR A 82 7.39 1.34 -4.71
CA THR A 82 8.25 2.50 -5.03
C THR A 82 7.54 3.57 -5.85
N GLY A 83 6.43 3.19 -6.50
CA GLY A 83 5.66 4.04 -7.39
C GLY A 83 6.07 3.95 -8.87
N ASP A 84 7.13 3.19 -9.18
CA ASP A 84 7.62 3.00 -10.55
C ASP A 84 6.81 1.93 -11.29
N THR A 85 5.67 2.35 -11.83
CA THR A 85 4.74 1.43 -12.51
C THR A 85 5.28 0.89 -13.83
N GLN A 86 6.22 1.58 -14.48
CA GLN A 86 6.80 1.12 -15.74
C GLN A 86 7.73 -0.06 -15.49
N VAL A 87 8.61 0.05 -14.48
CA VAL A 87 9.45 -1.07 -14.06
C VAL A 87 8.61 -2.25 -13.58
N THR A 88 7.52 -2.02 -12.85
CA THR A 88 6.60 -3.11 -12.46
C THR A 88 6.04 -3.85 -13.69
N LEU A 89 5.69 -3.13 -14.76
CA LEU A 89 5.21 -3.75 -16.00
C LEU A 89 6.30 -4.54 -16.73
N GLU A 90 7.53 -4.02 -16.79
CA GLU A 90 8.66 -4.72 -17.38
C GLU A 90 8.91 -6.05 -16.68
N VAL A 91 8.96 -6.04 -15.33
CA VAL A 91 9.10 -7.26 -14.52
C VAL A 91 7.95 -8.23 -14.78
N ALA A 92 6.71 -7.74 -14.88
CA ALA A 92 5.55 -8.59 -15.14
C ALA A 92 5.59 -9.22 -16.54
N ARG A 93 6.07 -8.49 -17.55
CA ARG A 93 6.22 -8.98 -18.93
C ARG A 93 7.31 -10.04 -19.04
N ASP A 94 8.42 -9.87 -18.33
CA ASP A 94 9.49 -10.87 -18.31
C ASP A 94 9.03 -12.20 -17.69
N ALA A 95 8.06 -12.15 -16.77
CA ALA A 95 7.42 -13.31 -16.16
C ALA A 95 6.06 -13.68 -16.78
N LEU A 96 5.74 -13.20 -17.99
CA LEU A 96 4.40 -13.34 -18.62
C LEU A 96 3.90 -14.79 -18.66
N ASN A 97 4.79 -15.74 -18.98
CA ASN A 97 4.44 -17.15 -19.09
C ASN A 97 3.92 -17.74 -17.77
N ASN A 98 4.36 -17.21 -16.64
CA ASN A 98 3.97 -17.69 -15.31
C ASN A 98 2.80 -16.89 -14.74
N LEU A 99 2.74 -15.58 -15.03
CA LEU A 99 1.74 -14.67 -14.47
C LEU A 99 0.41 -14.65 -15.23
N GLY A 100 0.38 -15.18 -16.45
CA GLY A 100 -0.83 -15.39 -17.24
C GLY A 100 -1.71 -14.14 -17.36
N SER A 101 -2.93 -14.20 -16.82
CA SER A 101 -3.90 -13.11 -16.91
C SER A 101 -3.55 -11.88 -16.08
N PHE A 102 -2.59 -11.95 -15.15
CA PHE A 102 -2.21 -10.82 -14.30
C PHE A 102 -1.59 -9.66 -15.10
N VAL A 103 -0.74 -9.96 -16.07
CA VAL A 103 -0.04 -8.95 -16.88
C VAL A 103 -0.99 -7.98 -17.60
N PRO A 104 -1.99 -8.43 -18.38
CA PRO A 104 -2.92 -7.50 -19.03
C PRO A 104 -3.78 -6.72 -18.03
N MET A 105 -4.00 -7.24 -16.83
CA MET A 105 -4.72 -6.51 -15.77
C MET A 105 -3.86 -5.39 -15.18
N LEU A 106 -2.58 -5.67 -14.96
CA LEU A 106 -1.61 -4.65 -14.55
C LEU A 106 -1.41 -3.58 -15.63
N GLU A 107 -1.36 -3.96 -16.91
CA GLU A 107 -1.28 -3.01 -18.03
C GLU A 107 -2.48 -2.05 -18.07
N ASP A 108 -3.70 -2.57 -17.89
CA ASP A 108 -4.90 -1.73 -17.81
C ASP A 108 -4.84 -0.79 -16.61
N TYR A 109 -4.40 -1.29 -15.45
CA TYR A 109 -4.22 -0.51 -14.23
C TYR A 109 -3.24 0.65 -14.40
N VAL A 110 -2.06 0.38 -14.97
CA VAL A 110 -1.03 1.41 -15.19
C VAL A 110 -1.47 2.42 -16.24
N LYS A 111 -2.10 1.97 -17.33
CA LYS A 111 -2.59 2.83 -18.42
C LYS A 111 -3.61 3.86 -17.94
N HIS A 112 -4.43 3.53 -16.93
CA HIS A 112 -5.47 4.42 -16.42
C HIS A 112 -5.09 5.05 -15.07
N ASN A 113 -3.79 5.37 -14.88
CA ASN A 113 -3.29 6.07 -13.70
C ASN A 113 -3.66 5.36 -12.38
N ARG A 114 -3.34 4.07 -12.30
CA ARG A 114 -3.59 3.23 -11.12
C ARG A 114 -5.08 3.04 -10.81
N ARG A 115 -5.89 2.95 -11.86
CA ARG A 115 -7.31 2.65 -11.79
C ARG A 115 -7.64 1.59 -12.83
N LEU A 116 -8.64 0.76 -12.56
CA LEU A 116 -9.17 -0.17 -13.56
C LEU A 116 -10.46 0.38 -14.15
N ARG A 117 -10.76 0.01 -15.40
CA ARG A 117 -12.09 0.26 -15.98
C ARG A 117 -13.14 -0.60 -15.26
N THR A 118 -14.36 -0.07 -15.13
CA THR A 118 -15.49 -0.73 -14.44
C THR A 118 -15.75 -2.16 -14.94
N HIS A 119 -15.68 -2.40 -16.25
CA HIS A 119 -15.85 -3.74 -16.83
C HIS A 119 -14.75 -4.73 -16.41
N ASN A 120 -13.50 -4.28 -16.32
CA ASN A 120 -12.37 -5.12 -15.89
C ASN A 120 -12.36 -5.34 -14.38
N GLN A 121 -12.95 -4.40 -13.62
CA GLN A 121 -13.00 -4.43 -12.16
C GLN A 121 -13.83 -5.61 -11.62
N ALA A 122 -14.98 -5.91 -12.22
CA ALA A 122 -15.80 -7.06 -11.80
C ALA A 122 -15.07 -8.40 -12.01
N ARG A 123 -14.40 -8.54 -13.16
CA ARG A 123 -13.58 -9.73 -13.47
C ARG A 123 -12.43 -9.87 -12.48
N ILE A 124 -11.73 -8.78 -12.18
CA ILE A 124 -10.59 -8.79 -11.25
C ILE A 124 -11.06 -9.10 -9.82
N ARG A 125 -12.19 -8.55 -9.36
CA ARG A 125 -12.77 -8.90 -8.06
C ARG A 125 -13.09 -10.39 -7.95
N GLN A 126 -13.61 -11.00 -9.02
CA GLN A 126 -13.84 -12.44 -9.04
C GLN A 126 -12.53 -13.23 -8.97
N THR A 127 -11.52 -12.85 -9.75
CA THR A 127 -10.20 -13.50 -9.70
C THR A 127 -9.54 -13.31 -8.34
N CYS A 128 -9.65 -12.14 -7.72
CA CYS A 128 -9.17 -11.86 -6.36
C CYS A 128 -9.75 -12.85 -5.34
N LYS A 129 -11.07 -13.07 -5.35
CA LYS A 129 -11.73 -14.06 -4.48
C LYS A 129 -11.27 -15.50 -4.73
N GLN A 130 -10.86 -15.83 -5.96
CA GLN A 130 -10.30 -17.14 -6.30
C GLN A 130 -8.87 -17.28 -5.78
N VAL A 131 -8.02 -16.28 -6.05
CA VAL A 131 -6.62 -16.20 -5.62
C VAL A 131 -6.53 -16.29 -4.09
N ALA A 132 -7.33 -15.51 -3.36
CA ALA A 132 -7.36 -15.53 -1.89
C ALA A 132 -7.62 -16.94 -1.30
N LYS A 133 -8.29 -17.82 -2.04
CA LYS A 133 -8.57 -19.21 -1.63
C LYS A 133 -7.57 -20.22 -2.16
N SER A 134 -6.91 -19.93 -3.29
CA SER A 134 -6.11 -20.92 -4.03
C SER A 134 -4.61 -20.86 -3.74
N THR A 135 -4.10 -19.71 -3.30
CA THR A 135 -2.66 -19.52 -3.06
C THR A 135 -2.36 -19.23 -1.59
N ARG A 136 -1.16 -19.61 -1.16
CA ARG A 136 -0.59 -19.25 0.13
C ARG A 136 0.39 -18.08 0.03
N ASP A 137 0.72 -17.64 -1.18
CA ASP A 137 1.62 -16.51 -1.42
C ASP A 137 0.97 -15.21 -0.94
N PRO A 138 1.48 -14.58 0.14
CA PRO A 138 0.88 -13.37 0.70
C PRO A 138 1.07 -12.16 -0.23
N TYR A 139 2.15 -12.10 -1.01
CA TYR A 139 2.40 -11.01 -1.96
C TYR A 139 1.49 -11.13 -3.18
N LYS A 140 1.23 -12.34 -3.66
CA LYS A 140 0.25 -12.58 -4.73
C LYS A 140 -1.13 -12.12 -4.31
N ARG A 141 -1.62 -12.57 -3.14
CA ARG A 141 -2.92 -12.14 -2.60
C ARG A 141 -3.00 -10.63 -2.46
N LEU A 142 -1.97 -10.00 -1.88
CA LEU A 142 -1.91 -8.55 -1.71
C LEU A 142 -1.92 -7.79 -3.06
N MET A 143 -1.18 -8.25 -4.06
CA MET A 143 -1.17 -7.62 -5.39
C MET A 143 -2.55 -7.68 -6.04
N TYR A 144 -3.23 -8.84 -5.98
CA TYR A 144 -4.60 -8.96 -6.47
C TYR A 144 -5.59 -8.12 -5.66
N SER A 145 -5.42 -8.03 -4.34
CA SER A 145 -6.24 -7.19 -3.46
C SER A 145 -6.11 -5.70 -3.81
N ILE A 146 -4.89 -5.21 -4.04
CA ILE A 146 -4.63 -3.81 -4.43
C ILE A 146 -5.24 -3.52 -5.80
N LEU A 147 -4.97 -4.36 -6.81
CA LEU A 147 -5.52 -4.15 -8.15
C LEU A 147 -7.05 -4.24 -8.15
N GLY A 148 -7.61 -5.25 -7.48
CA GLY A 148 -9.05 -5.50 -7.44
C GLY A 148 -9.83 -4.63 -6.47
N GLN A 149 -9.15 -3.90 -5.58
CA GLN A 149 -9.76 -3.12 -4.49
C GLN A 149 -10.74 -3.99 -3.70
N CYS A 150 -10.28 -5.18 -3.32
CA CYS A 150 -11.04 -6.28 -2.71
C CYS A 150 -10.30 -6.81 -1.47
N ASP A 151 -10.98 -7.66 -0.70
CA ASP A 151 -10.40 -8.37 0.46
C ASP A 151 -9.81 -7.45 1.54
N LEU A 152 -10.62 -6.49 1.97
CA LEU A 152 -10.21 -5.39 2.84
C LEU A 152 -9.89 -5.84 4.28
N ASN A 153 -10.34 -7.03 4.67
CA ASN A 153 -10.19 -7.59 6.00
C ASN A 153 -9.03 -8.59 6.10
N GLU A 154 -8.35 -8.88 4.99
CA GLU A 154 -7.21 -9.79 5.01
C GLU A 154 -6.06 -9.19 5.83
N ASN A 155 -5.47 -10.02 6.69
CA ASN A 155 -4.35 -9.62 7.53
C ASN A 155 -3.03 -9.85 6.77
N TYR A 156 -2.32 -8.76 6.50
CA TYR A 156 -1.01 -8.78 5.87
C TYR A 156 0.11 -8.46 6.87
N SER A 157 -0.04 -8.80 8.15
CA SER A 157 0.93 -8.52 9.23
C SER A 157 2.35 -8.95 8.90
N ASP A 158 2.51 -10.01 8.10
CA ASP A 158 3.83 -10.53 7.78
C ASP A 158 4.55 -9.66 6.72
N ILE A 159 3.80 -8.92 5.90
CA ILE A 159 4.32 -7.97 4.91
C ILE A 159 4.39 -6.55 5.49
N VAL A 160 3.39 -6.17 6.27
CA VAL A 160 3.21 -4.84 6.84
C VAL A 160 4.12 -4.67 8.04
N SER A 161 5.24 -3.97 7.84
CA SER A 161 6.25 -3.79 8.88
C SER A 161 6.05 -2.55 9.75
N ASN A 162 5.29 -1.56 9.26
CA ASN A 162 5.09 -0.28 9.92
C ASN A 162 3.78 0.38 9.44
N ILE A 163 3.43 1.51 10.06
CA ILE A 163 2.22 2.27 9.75
C ILE A 163 2.21 2.82 8.32
N ASP A 164 3.36 3.16 7.73
CA ASP A 164 3.42 3.71 6.37
C ASP A 164 3.10 2.63 5.32
N ASP A 165 3.50 1.38 5.57
CA ASP A 165 3.12 0.25 4.74
C ASP A 165 1.63 -0.04 4.84
N PHE A 166 1.08 -0.03 6.06
CA PHE A 166 -0.36 -0.17 6.27
C PHE A 166 -1.16 0.91 5.53
N LEU A 167 -0.80 2.17 5.71
CA LEU A 167 -1.46 3.30 5.06
C LEU A 167 -1.34 3.21 3.54
N TRP A 168 -0.16 2.90 3.01
CA TRP A 168 0.03 2.80 1.56
C TRP A 168 -0.88 1.73 0.95
N ILE A 169 -1.00 0.55 1.60
CA ILE A 169 -1.89 -0.52 1.13
C ILE A 169 -3.35 -0.06 1.18
N LYS A 170 -3.81 0.45 2.34
CA LYS A 170 -5.21 0.85 2.50
C LYS A 170 -5.60 1.98 1.54
N ILE A 171 -4.75 3.00 1.38
CA ILE A 171 -4.97 4.09 0.41
C ILE A 171 -5.00 3.54 -1.02
N SER A 172 -4.15 2.56 -1.36
CA SER A 172 -4.16 1.94 -2.69
C SER A 172 -5.43 1.14 -2.97
N GLN A 173 -6.13 0.68 -1.92
CA GLN A 173 -7.42 -0.03 -2.00
C GLN A 173 -8.63 0.92 -2.04
N VAL A 174 -8.46 2.22 -1.77
CA VAL A 174 -9.56 3.20 -1.76
C VAL A 174 -10.12 3.42 -3.18
N VAL A 175 -11.45 3.34 -3.30
CA VAL A 175 -12.19 3.66 -4.51
C VAL A 175 -12.59 5.15 -4.47
N ALA A 176 -12.15 5.93 -5.45
CA ALA A 176 -12.38 7.38 -5.52
C ALA A 176 -13.63 7.80 -6.31
N GLN A 177 -14.38 6.86 -6.90
CA GLN A 177 -15.60 7.18 -7.65
C GLN A 177 -16.78 7.32 -6.69
N GLU A 178 -17.52 8.42 -6.81
CA GLU A 178 -18.92 8.41 -6.39
C GLU A 178 -19.67 7.41 -7.27
N PRO A 179 -20.61 6.64 -6.70
CA PRO A 179 -21.56 5.90 -7.50
C PRO A 179 -22.43 6.92 -8.25
N THR A 180 -22.03 7.29 -9.47
CA THR A 180 -22.95 7.93 -10.42
C THR A 180 -24.25 7.13 -10.40
N GLU A 181 -25.37 7.83 -10.28
CA GLU A 181 -26.75 7.38 -9.99
C GLU A 181 -27.36 6.32 -10.95
N SER A 182 -26.56 5.49 -11.62
CA SER A 182 -26.99 4.46 -12.55
C SER A 182 -26.56 3.04 -12.18
N VAL A 183 -26.12 2.78 -10.94
CA VAL A 183 -25.86 1.40 -10.45
C VAL A 183 -27.00 0.89 -9.57
N VAL A 184 -28.25 1.16 -9.95
CA VAL A 184 -29.42 0.43 -9.45
C VAL A 184 -29.53 -0.90 -10.22
N SER A 185 -28.53 -1.78 -10.14
CA SER A 185 -28.65 -3.17 -10.68
C SER A 185 -27.45 -4.08 -10.44
N SER A 186 -26.61 -3.85 -9.44
CA SER A 186 -25.71 -4.91 -8.97
C SER A 186 -25.69 -4.93 -7.46
N LYS A 187 -26.51 -5.81 -6.88
CA LYS A 187 -26.43 -6.27 -5.49
C LYS A 187 -25.13 -7.07 -5.22
N ASN A 188 -24.00 -6.63 -5.77
CA ASN A 188 -22.70 -7.05 -5.29
C ASN A 188 -22.40 -6.05 -4.17
N SER A 189 -22.47 -6.55 -2.93
CA SER A 189 -22.42 -5.83 -1.67
C SER A 189 -21.60 -4.52 -1.70
N VAL A 190 -22.27 -3.41 -1.39
CA VAL A 190 -21.64 -2.13 -1.00
C VAL A 190 -20.63 -2.32 0.16
N GLU A 191 -20.71 -3.46 0.87
CA GLU A 191 -19.79 -3.88 1.93
C GLU A 191 -18.39 -4.30 1.44
N ASP A 192 -18.20 -4.58 0.14
CA ASP A 192 -16.92 -5.05 -0.42
C ASP A 192 -16.05 -3.90 -1.00
N THR A 193 -16.42 -2.63 -0.82
CA THR A 193 -15.67 -1.47 -1.33
C THR A 193 -15.18 -0.59 -0.20
N LEU A 194 -13.91 -0.17 -0.25
CA LEU A 194 -13.33 0.79 0.68
C LEU A 194 -13.40 2.19 0.07
N THR A 195 -14.23 3.05 0.64
CA THR A 195 -14.25 4.48 0.35
C THR A 195 -13.25 5.23 1.23
N LEU A 196 -12.91 6.47 0.85
CA LEU A 196 -12.07 7.31 1.70
C LEU A 196 -12.73 7.55 3.06
N GLY A 197 -14.05 7.84 3.09
CA GLY A 197 -14.80 8.03 4.33
C GLY A 197 -14.75 6.82 5.25
N GLN A 198 -14.91 5.60 4.72
CA GLN A 198 -14.77 4.37 5.52
C GLN A 198 -13.36 4.20 6.09
N LEU A 199 -12.31 4.53 5.32
CA LEU A 199 -10.93 4.50 5.82
C LEU A 199 -10.71 5.55 6.92
N GLN A 200 -11.27 6.75 6.76
CA GLN A 200 -11.20 7.82 7.76
C GLN A 200 -11.88 7.39 9.07
N THR A 201 -13.09 6.83 8.99
CA THR A 201 -13.82 6.25 10.15
C THR A 201 -13.03 5.13 10.82
N LEU A 202 -12.44 4.21 10.04
CA LEU A 202 -11.61 3.12 10.57
C LEU A 202 -10.44 3.67 11.40
N LEU A 203 -9.72 4.66 10.86
CA LEU A 203 -8.53 5.22 11.51
C LEU A 203 -8.88 6.09 12.73
N TYR A 204 -9.92 6.93 12.61
CA TYR A 204 -10.25 7.91 13.64
C TYR A 204 -11.16 7.34 14.74
N GLU A 205 -12.14 6.53 14.38
CA GLU A 205 -13.18 6.04 15.31
C GLU A 205 -12.94 4.60 15.77
N THR A 206 -12.64 3.69 14.84
CA THR A 206 -12.50 2.26 15.18
C THR A 206 -11.16 1.97 15.87
N TYR A 207 -10.05 2.48 15.32
CA TYR A 207 -8.74 2.38 15.95
C TYR A 207 -8.53 3.51 16.96
N GLY A 208 -8.64 4.76 16.48
CA GLY A 208 -8.56 5.96 17.31
C GLY A 208 -7.21 6.17 18.00
N GLU A 209 -7.16 7.21 18.84
CA GLU A 209 -5.93 7.70 19.47
C GLU A 209 -5.23 6.67 20.37
N VAL A 210 -6.00 5.80 21.03
CA VAL A 210 -5.46 4.79 21.97
C VAL A 210 -4.69 3.71 21.21
N HIS A 211 -5.24 3.20 20.10
CA HIS A 211 -4.58 2.18 19.30
C HIS A 211 -3.24 2.65 18.73
N PHE A 212 -3.16 3.92 18.34
CA PHE A 212 -1.94 4.51 17.77
C PHE A 212 -0.99 5.11 18.79
N ASP A 213 -1.27 4.98 20.10
CA ASP A 213 -0.49 5.63 21.16
C ASP A 213 -0.25 7.12 20.85
N ALA A 214 -1.30 7.79 20.38
CA ALA A 214 -1.20 9.09 19.72
C ALA A 214 -0.61 10.17 20.63
N TRP A 215 -0.82 10.07 21.95
CA TRP A 215 -0.28 11.02 22.93
C TRP A 215 1.24 10.91 23.09
N SER A 216 1.78 9.71 22.99
CA SER A 216 3.23 9.48 23.03
C SER A 216 3.89 9.75 21.68
N GLN A 217 3.16 9.60 20.59
CA GLN A 217 3.65 9.77 19.21
C GLN A 217 2.78 10.74 18.38
N PRO A 218 2.65 12.01 18.79
CA PRO A 218 1.68 12.93 18.19
C PRO A 218 1.91 13.21 16.70
N LEU A 219 3.18 13.21 16.26
CA LEU A 219 3.51 13.44 14.85
C LEU A 219 3.14 12.25 13.95
N VAL A 220 3.17 11.02 14.48
CA VAL A 220 2.76 9.82 13.74
C VAL A 220 1.25 9.84 13.53
N PHE A 221 0.47 10.11 14.59
CA PHE A 221 -0.97 10.20 14.46
C PHE A 221 -1.41 11.39 13.58
N PHE A 222 -0.75 12.54 13.71
CA PHE A 222 -0.94 13.67 12.80
C PHE A 222 -0.69 13.27 11.33
N LYS A 223 0.41 12.54 11.03
CA LYS A 223 0.72 12.02 9.69
C LYS A 223 -0.40 11.13 9.16
N ILE A 224 -0.93 10.22 9.97
CA ILE A 224 -2.06 9.34 9.62
C ILE A 224 -3.27 10.16 9.17
N LEU A 225 -3.67 11.15 9.97
CA LEU A 225 -4.83 12.00 9.69
C LEU A 225 -4.63 12.86 8.44
N CYS A 226 -3.45 13.47 8.28
CA CYS A 226 -3.14 14.27 7.09
C CYS A 226 -3.11 13.45 5.79
N LEU A 227 -2.48 12.27 5.81
CA LEU A 227 -2.40 11.41 4.61
C LEU A 227 -3.76 10.85 4.20
N THR A 228 -4.71 10.78 5.14
CA THR A 228 -6.10 10.38 4.88
C THR A 228 -7.06 11.55 4.73
N GLN A 229 -6.54 12.78 4.54
CA GLN A 229 -7.31 14.00 4.27
C GLN A 229 -8.28 14.40 5.39
N GLN A 230 -7.95 14.07 6.64
CA GLN A 230 -8.71 14.47 7.83
C GLN A 230 -8.07 15.73 8.44
N TYR A 231 -8.02 16.81 7.65
CA TYR A 231 -7.20 17.99 7.97
C TYR A 231 -7.64 18.71 9.25
N GLU A 232 -8.95 18.90 9.43
CA GLU A 232 -9.55 19.56 10.59
C GLU A 232 -9.25 18.77 11.87
N ALA A 233 -9.42 17.44 11.81
CA ALA A 233 -9.10 16.54 12.90
C ALA A 233 -7.59 16.54 13.21
N ALA A 234 -6.74 16.54 12.18
CA ALA A 234 -5.29 16.57 12.33
C ALA A 234 -4.81 17.85 13.05
N ILE A 235 -5.29 19.02 12.59
CA ILE A 235 -4.98 20.31 13.22
C ILE A 235 -5.53 20.34 14.66
N GLY A 236 -6.79 19.93 14.85
CA GLY A 236 -7.43 19.92 16.15
C GLY A 236 -6.74 19.02 17.16
N PHE A 237 -6.22 17.87 16.72
CA PHE A 237 -5.39 16.99 17.54
C PHE A 237 -4.06 17.64 17.89
N LEU A 238 -3.33 18.17 16.90
CA LEU A 238 -2.02 18.79 17.11
C LEU A 238 -2.07 20.01 18.04
N ALA A 239 -3.16 20.79 17.99
CA ALA A 239 -3.32 21.99 18.81
C ALA A 239 -3.48 21.70 20.32
N ARG A 240 -3.79 20.44 20.70
CA ARG A 240 -3.90 20.00 22.10
C ARG A 240 -2.54 20.01 22.80
N PHE A 241 -1.45 19.85 22.05
CA PHE A 241 -0.09 19.86 22.58
C PHE A 241 0.47 21.28 22.57
N GLU A 242 0.81 21.82 23.74
CA GLU A 242 1.28 23.19 23.89
C GLU A 242 2.50 23.51 23.01
N GLN A 243 3.47 22.60 22.94
CA GLN A 243 4.69 22.79 22.15
C GLN A 243 4.42 22.75 20.63
N LEU A 244 3.34 22.11 20.19
CA LEU A 244 3.00 21.94 18.78
C LEU A 244 1.90 22.90 18.30
N ARG A 245 1.29 23.67 19.20
CA ARG A 245 0.17 24.56 18.89
C ARG A 245 0.52 25.62 17.85
N CYS A 246 1.72 26.20 17.91
CA CYS A 246 2.15 27.15 16.89
C CYS A 246 2.26 26.48 15.51
N HIS A 247 2.75 25.24 15.43
CA HIS A 247 2.82 24.47 14.19
C HIS A 247 1.42 24.19 13.64
N ALA A 248 0.47 23.82 14.50
CA ALA A 248 -0.93 23.62 14.10
C ALA A 248 -1.54 24.87 13.44
N VAL A 249 -1.28 26.06 14.00
CA VAL A 249 -1.73 27.34 13.41
C VAL A 249 -1.10 27.58 12.04
N HIS A 250 0.22 27.44 11.89
CA HIS A 250 0.89 27.66 10.60
C HIS A 250 0.43 26.67 9.54
N ILE A 251 0.25 25.39 9.91
CA ILE A 251 -0.28 24.36 9.02
C ILE A 251 -1.72 24.70 8.60
N ALA A 252 -2.57 25.14 9.53
CA ALA A 252 -3.93 25.56 9.23
C ALA A 252 -3.98 26.73 8.24
N LEU A 253 -3.08 27.71 8.38
CA LEU A 253 -2.95 28.82 7.42
C LEU A 253 -2.60 28.31 6.02
N VAL A 254 -1.60 27.42 5.91
CA VAL A 254 -1.20 26.83 4.61
C VAL A 254 -2.35 26.02 4.01
N LEU A 255 -3.04 25.19 4.78
CA LEU A 255 -4.15 24.37 4.28
C LEU A 255 -5.35 25.22 3.87
N LYS A 256 -5.60 26.34 4.55
CA LYS A 256 -6.59 27.34 4.15
C LYS A 256 -6.22 27.99 2.81
N ASP A 257 -4.96 28.41 2.65
CA ASP A 257 -4.47 29.03 1.41
C ASP A 257 -4.51 28.05 0.22
N LEU A 258 -4.34 26.75 0.49
CA LEU A 258 -4.49 25.68 -0.50
C LEU A 258 -5.95 25.26 -0.75
N HIS A 259 -6.94 25.88 -0.08
CA HIS A 259 -8.35 25.52 -0.15
C HIS A 259 -8.67 24.07 0.25
N LEU A 260 -7.87 23.51 1.16
CA LEU A 260 -8.03 22.14 1.67
C LEU A 260 -8.71 22.09 3.04
N LEU A 261 -8.95 23.24 3.67
CA LEU A 261 -9.56 23.35 4.99
C LEU A 261 -11.01 23.84 4.88
N LEU A 262 -11.94 23.09 5.46
CA LEU A 262 -13.32 23.53 5.63
C LEU A 262 -13.39 24.55 6.76
N LEU A 263 -14.01 25.70 6.48
CA LEU A 263 -14.16 26.77 7.45
C LEU A 263 -15.54 26.72 8.12
N PRO A 264 -15.63 27.05 9.42
CA PRO A 264 -16.92 27.11 10.10
C PRO A 264 -17.76 28.28 9.59
N ASN A 265 -19.08 28.14 9.69
CA ASN A 265 -20.02 29.20 9.34
C ASN A 265 -20.03 30.36 10.36
N TRP A 266 -19.52 30.14 11.59
CA TRP A 266 -19.59 31.10 12.69
C TRP A 266 -18.23 31.28 13.37
N LEU A 267 -17.94 32.51 13.80
CA LEU A 267 -16.67 32.86 14.47
C LEU A 267 -16.50 32.20 15.85
N HIS A 268 -17.60 31.87 16.52
CA HIS A 268 -17.61 31.27 17.86
C HIS A 268 -17.65 29.73 17.85
N SER A 269 -17.54 29.13 16.68
CA SER A 269 -17.44 27.69 16.51
C SER A 269 -16.22 27.13 17.26
N PRO A 270 -16.33 25.96 17.92
CA PRO A 270 -15.16 25.27 18.48
C PRO A 270 -14.16 24.94 17.36
N LEU A 271 -12.90 24.68 17.75
CA LEU A 271 -11.79 24.45 16.82
C LEU A 271 -12.06 23.35 15.78
N VAL A 272 -12.79 22.31 16.18
CA VAL A 272 -13.25 21.24 15.30
C VAL A 272 -14.74 21.02 15.54
N ILE A 273 -15.52 20.97 14.45
CA ILE A 273 -16.94 20.63 14.45
C ILE A 273 -17.14 19.42 13.54
N ARG A 274 -17.98 18.46 13.97
CA ARG A 274 -18.53 17.44 13.08
C ARG A 274 -19.86 17.96 12.52
N ASN A 275 -20.00 17.93 11.20
CA ASN A 275 -21.31 18.11 10.60
C ASN A 275 -22.06 16.78 10.79
N GLU A 276 -23.14 16.81 11.58
CA GLU A 276 -24.12 15.71 11.66
C GLU A 276 -24.94 15.61 10.37
#